data_AF-A0A538JP97-F1
#
_entry.id   AF-A0A538JP97-F1
#
_cell.length_a   1.000
_cell.length_b   1.000
_cell.length_c   1.000
_cell.angle_alpha   90.00
_cell.angle_beta   90.00
_cell.angle_gamma   90.00
#
_symmetry.space_group_name_H-M   'P 1'
#
loop_
_entity.id
_entity.type
_entity.pdbx_description
1 polymer ?
#
loop_
_entity_poly.entity_id
_entity_poly.type
_entity_poly.pdbx_seq_one_letter_code
_entity_poly.pdbx_strand_id
1 'polypeptide(L)'
;DLESEDVQTSNEVTIPLGRMGRATEVAGAVLFLASALATYVTGTTLIVDGGVLAAGGWYRRLDGYSNRLPSDVATALALTAKSRE
;
A
#
# COMPACT_ATOMS: atom_id res chain seq x y z
N ASP A 1 -17.03 0.99 -15.16
CA ASP A 1 -16.04 0.37 -14.25
C ASP A 1 -14.68 1.06 -14.28
N LEU A 2 -14.63 2.39 -14.41
CA LEU A 2 -13.38 3.16 -14.44
C LEU A 2 -12.74 3.24 -13.03
N GLU A 3 -13.57 3.24 -11.98
CA GLU A 3 -13.09 3.27 -10.59
C GLU A 3 -12.24 2.05 -10.21
N SER A 4 -12.54 0.85 -10.73
CA SER A 4 -11.74 -0.34 -10.44
C SER A 4 -10.38 -0.36 -11.14
N GLU A 5 -10.29 0.21 -12.34
CA GLU A 5 -9.03 0.31 -13.10
C GLU A 5 -8.11 1.38 -12.50
N ASP A 6 -8.67 2.52 -12.10
CA ASP A 6 -7.92 3.61 -11.45
C ASP A 6 -7.36 3.18 -10.08
N VAL A 7 -8.14 2.44 -9.29
CA VAL A 7 -7.69 1.91 -7.99
C VAL A 7 -6.57 0.89 -8.17
N GLN A 8 -6.65 0.00 -9.16
CA GLN A 8 -5.59 -0.97 -9.44
C GLN A 8 -4.28 -0.27 -9.81
N THR A 9 -4.36 0.72 -10.71
CA THR A 9 -3.20 1.52 -11.16
C THR A 9 -2.56 2.30 -10.02
N SER A 10 -3.36 2.90 -9.14
CA SER A 10 -2.88 3.60 -7.95
C SER A 10 -2.12 2.67 -7.00
N ASN A 11 -2.64 1.47 -6.76
CA ASN A 11 -2.02 0.49 -5.86
C ASN A 11 -0.68 -0.03 -6.40
N GLU A 12 -0.55 -0.21 -7.72
CA GLU A 12 0.71 -0.64 -8.35
C GLU A 12 1.84 0.38 -8.18
N VAL A 13 1.50 1.66 -8.07
CA VAL A 13 2.44 2.78 -7.95
C VAL A 13 2.76 3.10 -6.48
N THR A 14 1.77 3.05 -5.60
CA THR A 14 1.90 3.50 -4.21
C THR A 14 2.34 2.39 -3.25
N ILE A 15 2.05 1.13 -3.57
CA ILE A 15 2.46 -0.02 -2.76
C ILE A 15 3.77 -0.57 -3.34
N PRO A 16 4.88 -0.62 -2.57
CA PRO A 16 6.14 -1.19 -3.06
C PRO A 16 6.03 -2.63 -3.57
N LEU A 17 5.16 -3.45 -2.99
CA LEU A 17 4.85 -4.80 -3.50
C LEU A 17 4.01 -4.81 -4.79
N GLY A 18 3.58 -3.64 -5.28
CA GLY A 18 2.92 -3.45 -6.56
C GLY A 18 1.52 -4.02 -6.65
N ARG A 19 0.86 -4.30 -5.52
CA ARG A 19 -0.50 -4.83 -5.48
C ARG A 19 -1.15 -4.61 -4.11
N MET A 20 -2.47 -4.70 -4.07
CA MET A 20 -3.19 -4.82 -2.82
C MET A 20 -2.81 -6.08 -2.06
N GLY A 21 -2.77 -5.94 -0.73
CA GLY A 21 -2.66 -7.07 0.18
C GLY A 21 -3.91 -7.94 0.15
N ARG A 22 -3.74 -9.22 0.47
CA ARG A 22 -4.83 -10.18 0.67
C ARG A 22 -5.14 -10.30 2.16
N ALA A 23 -6.39 -10.62 2.49
CA ALA A 23 -6.81 -10.88 3.88
C ALA A 23 -5.95 -11.97 4.55
N THR A 24 -5.46 -12.94 3.79
CA THR A 24 -4.57 -14.00 4.27
C THR A 24 -3.20 -13.49 4.75
N GLU A 25 -2.71 -12.37 4.23
CA GLU A 25 -1.43 -11.78 4.64
C GLU A 25 -1.57 -11.11 6.01
N VAL A 26 -2.70 -10.43 6.26
CA VAL A 26 -3.04 -9.90 7.59
C VAL A 26 -3.27 -11.05 8.58
N ALA A 27 -4.01 -12.09 8.17
CA ALA A 27 -4.24 -13.27 9.01
C ALA A 27 -2.93 -13.97 9.39
N GLY A 28 -1.96 -14.04 8.47
CA GLY A 28 -0.62 -14.57 8.75
C GLY A 28 0.14 -13.76 9.82
N ALA A 29 0.09 -12.44 9.75
CA ALA A 29 0.70 -11.57 10.75
C ALA A 29 0.04 -11.73 12.13
N VAL A 30 -1.29 -11.82 12.17
CA VAL A 30 -2.04 -12.10 13.41
C VAL A 30 -1.69 -13.47 13.97
N LEU A 31 -1.62 -14.49 13.11
CA LEU A 31 -1.24 -15.84 13.51
C LEU A 31 0.17 -15.89 14.10
N PHE A 32 1.14 -15.17 13.50
CA PHE A 32 2.47 -15.03 14.06
C PHE A 32 2.42 -14.43 15.48
N LEU A 33 1.73 -13.30 15.65
CA LEU A 33 1.62 -12.62 16.95
C LEU A 33 0.88 -13.47 18.00
N ALA A 34 -0.07 -14.31 17.59
CA ALA A 34 -0.77 -15.22 18.49
C ALA A 34 0.00 -16.52 18.78
N SER A 35 1.10 -16.78 18.09
CA SER A 35 1.87 -18.03 18.21
C SER A 35 2.98 -17.94 19.26
N ALA A 36 3.56 -19.10 19.58
CA ALA A 36 4.76 -19.20 20.41
C ALA A 36 6.02 -18.58 19.77
N LEU A 37 5.98 -18.16 18.49
CA LEU A 37 7.09 -17.46 17.85
C LEU A 37 7.23 -16.00 18.30
N ALA A 38 6.17 -15.42 18.89
CA ALA A 38 6.11 -14.02 19.30
C ALA A 38 6.28 -13.81 20.81
N THR A 39 6.88 -14.75 21.54
CA THR A 39 6.96 -14.75 23.02
C THR A 39 7.64 -13.54 23.65
N TYR A 40 8.40 -12.76 22.87
CA TYR A 40 9.05 -11.53 23.31
C TYR A 40 8.66 -10.29 22.49
N VAL A 41 7.61 -10.40 21.67
CA VAL A 41 7.10 -9.29 20.87
C VAL A 41 5.89 -8.70 21.59
N THR A 42 6.06 -7.53 22.20
CA THR A 42 5.01 -6.80 22.91
C THR A 42 5.21 -5.29 22.77
N GLY A 43 4.16 -4.51 22.99
CA GLY A 43 4.20 -3.04 22.97
C GLY A 43 4.54 -2.42 21.61
N THR A 44 4.33 -3.16 20.52
CA THR A 44 4.69 -2.73 19.16
C THR A 44 3.52 -2.90 18.19
N THR A 45 3.51 -2.09 17.13
CA THR A 45 2.58 -2.20 16.01
C THR A 45 3.28 -2.87 14.84
N LEU A 46 2.77 -4.03 14.41
CA LEU A 46 3.23 -4.70 13.20
C LEU A 46 2.43 -4.18 11.99
N ILE A 47 3.11 -3.43 11.11
CA ILE A 47 2.49 -2.85 9.91
C ILE A 47 2.47 -3.89 8.78
N VAL A 48 1.29 -4.10 8.19
CA VAL A 48 1.04 -5.08 7.11
C VAL A 48 0.40 -4.38 5.92
N ASP A 49 1.18 -3.56 5.22
CA ASP A 49 0.69 -2.66 4.15
C ASP A 49 1.45 -2.81 2.82
N GLY A 50 2.29 -3.84 2.70
CA GLY A 50 3.13 -4.02 1.51
C GLY A 50 4.24 -2.97 1.36
N GLY A 51 4.58 -2.24 2.43
CA GLY A 51 5.70 -1.31 2.49
C GLY A 51 5.32 0.17 2.31
N VAL A 52 4.04 0.51 2.25
CA VAL A 52 3.58 1.89 1.98
C VAL A 52 4.13 2.87 3.01
N LEU A 53 4.03 2.56 4.30
CA LEU A 53 4.54 3.43 5.37
C LEU A 53 6.07 3.59 5.28
N ALA A 54 6.78 2.51 4.97
CA ALA A 54 8.23 2.52 4.87
C ALA A 54 8.75 3.20 3.59
N ALA A 55 7.92 3.30 2.54
CA ALA A 55 8.30 3.91 1.27
C ALA A 55 8.60 5.41 1.39
N GLY A 56 8.11 6.10 2.42
CA GLY A 56 8.52 7.47 2.73
C GLY A 56 8.31 8.48 1.58
N GLY A 57 7.27 8.27 0.76
CA GLY A 57 6.97 9.12 -0.41
C GLY A 57 7.66 8.69 -1.71
N TRP A 58 8.33 7.55 -1.74
CA TRP A 58 8.83 6.95 -2.98
C TRP A 58 7.75 6.11 -3.67
N TYR A 59 7.55 6.37 -4.96
CA TYR A 59 6.60 5.68 -5.83
C TYR A 59 7.32 4.70 -6.74
N ARG A 60 6.69 3.55 -6.98
CA ARG A 60 7.14 2.56 -7.94
C ARG A 60 6.77 3.02 -9.35
N ARG A 61 7.72 2.94 -10.28
CA ARG A 61 7.53 3.22 -11.71
C ARG A 61 8.07 2.07 -12.55
N LEU A 62 7.70 2.06 -13.84
CA LEU A 62 8.25 1.09 -14.80
C LEU A 62 9.76 1.30 -15.03
N ASP A 63 10.26 2.52 -14.86
CA ASP A 63 11.66 2.92 -15.04
C ASP A 63 12.48 2.97 -13.74
N GLY A 64 11.88 2.61 -12.59
CA GLY A 64 12.55 2.59 -11.29
C GLY A 64 11.71 3.16 -10.16
N TYR A 65 12.33 3.96 -9.29
CA TYR A 65 11.67 4.60 -8.15
C TYR A 65 11.83 6.12 -8.21
N SER A 66 10.79 6.85 -7.83
CA SER A 66 10.82 8.31 -7.80
C SER A 66 10.07 8.84 -6.58
N ASN A 67 10.61 9.85 -5.92
CA ASN A 67 9.93 10.59 -4.86
C ASN A 67 8.99 11.69 -5.39
N ARG A 68 8.80 11.76 -6.73
CA ARG A 68 7.83 12.65 -7.37
C ARG A 68 6.59 11.85 -7.72
N LEU A 69 5.44 12.33 -7.26
CA LEU A 69 4.15 11.81 -7.69
C LEU A 69 4.12 11.79 -9.22
N PRO A 70 3.85 10.62 -9.85
CA PRO A 70 3.58 10.57 -11.27
C PRO A 70 2.40 11.50 -11.62
N SER A 71 2.52 12.26 -12.71
CA SER A 71 1.54 13.29 -13.07
C SER A 71 0.15 12.72 -13.39
N ASP A 72 0.13 11.52 -13.94
CA ASP A 72 -1.04 10.67 -14.16
C ASP A 72 -1.73 10.30 -12.84
N VAL A 73 -0.97 9.86 -11.83
CA VAL A 73 -1.52 9.53 -10.50
C VAL A 73 -1.98 10.78 -9.73
N ALA A 74 -1.25 11.89 -9.84
CA ALA A 74 -1.64 13.16 -9.24
C ALA A 74 -2.98 13.69 -9.81
N THR A 75 -3.18 13.51 -11.11
CA THR A 75 -4.43 13.88 -11.79
C THR A 75 -5.58 12.98 -11.36
N ALA A 76 -5.37 11.66 -11.31
CA ALA A 76 -6.39 10.70 -10.86
C ALA A 76 -6.84 10.98 -9.42
N LEU A 77 -5.89 11.17 -8.48
CA LEU A 77 -6.21 11.50 -7.08
C LEU A 77 -6.95 12.84 -6.95
N ALA A 78 -6.55 13.86 -7.71
CA ALA A 78 -7.23 15.16 -7.70
C ALA A 78 -8.66 15.07 -8.25
N LEU A 79 -8.90 14.22 -9.25
CA LEU A 79 -10.23 14.00 -9.82
C LEU A 79 -11.15 13.23 -8.85
N THR A 80 -10.64 12.19 -8.18
CA THR A 80 -11.40 11.43 -7.17
C THR A 80 -11.74 12.27 -5.93
N ALA A 81 -10.88 13.22 -5.55
CA ALA A 81 -11.18 14.15 -4.45
C ALA A 81 -12.32 15.12 -4.83
N LYS A 82 -12.38 15.54 -6.10
CA LYS A 82 -13.37 16.50 -6.61
C LYS A 82 -14.74 15.87 -6.93
N SER A 83 -14.82 14.55 -7.07
CA SER A 83 -16.08 13.81 -7.28
C SER A 83 -16.81 13.44 -5.97
N ARG A 84 -16.22 13.77 -4.82
CA ARG A 84 -16.76 13.49 -3.48
C ARG A 84 -17.34 14.74 -2.78
N GLU A 85 -17.34 15.89 -3.44
CA GLU A 85 -18.10 17.10 -3.09
C GLU A 85 -19.40 17.17 -3.91
#